data_AF-A0A952BWB7-F1
#
_entry.id   AF-A0A952BWB7-F1
#
_cell.length_a   1.000
_cell.length_b   1.000
_cell.length_c   1.000
_cell.angle_alpha   90.00
_cell.angle_beta   90.00
_cell.angle_gamma   90.00
#
_symmetry.space_group_name_H-M   'P 1'
#
loop_
_entity.id
_entity.type
_entity.pdbx_description
1 polymer ?
#
loop_
_entity_poly.entity_id
_entity_poly.type
_entity_poly.pdbx_seq_one_letter_code
_entity_poly.pdbx_strand_id
1 'polypeptide(L)'
;MTKPGRPLGLSLAIILSVGLYVVLPMFQLVVQVGLQERISRIDSPIEVHGQELTAGASGGSFVLVGEAELVVQTIAAGVFLVIAILAWRGHPRGIRATFTTVVLLYAGVTAFVTARTLLARSDLNAGISSADELVRQLLCGVLVTTVLIPLYVVWYINRAPARAFYRGTYAVEEKAR
;
A
#
# COMPACT_ATOMS: atom_id res chain seq x y z
N MET A 1 25.83 -24.38 -16.34
CA MET A 1 25.18 -23.10 -16.65
C MET A 1 24.54 -22.55 -15.38
N THR A 2 25.21 -21.65 -14.66
CA THR A 2 24.72 -21.07 -13.41
C THR A 2 23.80 -19.89 -13.71
N LYS A 3 22.56 -19.94 -13.22
CA LYS A 3 21.62 -18.81 -13.29
C LYS A 3 22.27 -17.55 -12.70
N PRO A 4 22.08 -16.36 -13.30
CA PRO A 4 22.57 -15.13 -12.70
C PRO A 4 22.02 -14.98 -11.29
N GLY A 5 22.92 -14.60 -10.37
CA GLY A 5 22.54 -14.20 -9.03
C GLY A 5 21.49 -13.10 -9.08
N ARG A 6 20.56 -13.10 -8.13
CA ARG A 6 19.47 -12.12 -8.08
C ARG A 6 20.07 -10.72 -7.89
N PRO A 7 19.75 -9.73 -8.75
CA PRO A 7 20.28 -8.38 -8.57
C PRO A 7 19.70 -7.77 -7.29
N LEU A 8 20.58 -7.35 -6.36
CA LEU A 8 20.18 -6.83 -5.05
C LEU A 8 19.17 -5.68 -5.13
N GLY A 9 19.30 -4.82 -6.15
CA GLY A 9 18.37 -3.70 -6.32
C GLY A 9 16.98 -4.13 -6.79
N LEU A 10 16.83 -5.29 -7.43
CA LEU A 10 15.52 -5.84 -7.78
C LEU A 10 14.82 -6.42 -6.55
N SER A 11 15.55 -7.17 -5.71
CA SER A 11 15.01 -7.64 -4.43
C SER A 11 14.60 -6.46 -3.54
N LEU A 12 15.41 -5.40 -3.51
CA LEU A 12 15.07 -4.18 -2.78
C LEU A 12 13.81 -3.53 -3.34
N ALA A 13 13.69 -3.41 -4.67
CA ALA A 13 12.50 -2.85 -5.32
C ALA A 13 11.22 -3.63 -4.98
N ILE A 14 11.29 -4.96 -4.97
CA ILE A 14 10.15 -5.83 -4.63
C ILE A 14 9.81 -5.69 -3.14
N ILE A 15 10.80 -5.72 -2.25
CA ILE A 15 10.58 -5.57 -0.80
C ILE A 15 9.95 -4.21 -0.48
N LEU A 16 10.47 -3.12 -1.05
CA LEU A 16 9.92 -1.78 -0.86
C LEU A 16 8.47 -1.70 -1.36
N SER A 17 8.18 -2.31 -2.51
CA SER A 17 6.83 -2.31 -3.08
C SER A 17 5.85 -3.14 -2.23
N VAL A 18 6.26 -4.31 -1.74
CA VAL A 18 5.45 -5.13 -0.83
C VAL A 18 5.26 -4.41 0.51
N GLY A 19 6.30 -3.78 1.04
CA GLY A 19 6.21 -2.97 2.25
C GLY A 19 5.18 -1.85 2.11
N LEU A 20 5.24 -1.10 1.02
CA LEU A 20 4.39 0.07 0.80
C LEU A 20 2.95 -0.29 0.42
N TYR A 21 2.74 -1.28 -0.46
CA TYR A 21 1.41 -1.57 -1.03
C TYR A 21 0.69 -2.77 -0.41
N VAL A 22 1.36 -3.55 0.43
CA VAL A 22 0.76 -4.69 1.13
C VAL A 22 0.86 -4.50 2.64
N VAL A 23 2.08 -4.44 3.18
CA VAL A 23 2.29 -4.47 4.63
C VAL A 23 1.70 -3.24 5.31
N LEU A 24 2.03 -2.05 4.83
CA LEU A 24 1.55 -0.80 5.41
C LEU A 24 0.02 -0.64 5.33
N PRO A 25 -0.64 -0.83 4.17
CA PRO A 25 -2.10 -0.74 4.09
C PRO A 25 -2.83 -1.84 4.86
N MET A 26 -2.31 -3.07 4.88
CA MET A 26 -2.90 -4.15 5.69
C MET A 26 -2.76 -3.85 7.19
N PHE A 27 -1.62 -3.31 7.62
CA PHE A 27 -1.44 -2.87 8.99
C PHE A 27 -2.46 -1.78 9.37
N GLN A 28 -2.66 -0.78 8.51
CA GLN A 28 -3.68 0.25 8.70
C GLN A 28 -5.09 -0.35 8.80
N LEU A 29 -5.45 -1.25 7.89
CA LEU A 29 -6.73 -1.96 7.90
C LEU A 29 -6.93 -2.74 9.20
N VAL A 30 -5.92 -3.47 9.67
CA VAL A 30 -6.00 -4.23 10.93
C VAL A 30 -6.21 -3.30 12.13
N VAL A 31 -5.51 -2.16 12.18
CA VAL A 31 -5.71 -1.16 13.23
C VAL A 31 -7.13 -0.60 13.19
N GLN A 32 -7.65 -0.26 12.01
CA GLN A 32 -9.00 0.28 11.85
C GLN A 32 -10.08 -0.73 12.25
N VAL A 33 -9.98 -1.98 11.79
CA VAL A 33 -10.90 -3.06 12.17
C VAL A 33 -10.82 -3.35 13.66
N GLY A 34 -9.61 -3.43 14.23
CA GLY A 34 -9.43 -3.65 15.66
C GLY A 34 -9.98 -2.51 16.51
N LEU A 35 -9.91 -1.27 16.02
CA LEU A 35 -10.53 -0.13 16.68
C LEU A 35 -12.06 -0.20 16.59
N GLN A 36 -12.61 -0.51 15.41
CA GLN A 36 -14.05 -0.70 15.20
C GLN A 36 -14.62 -1.80 16.12
N GLU A 37 -13.91 -2.92 16.25
CA GLU A 37 -14.29 -4.01 17.16
C GLU A 37 -14.20 -3.61 18.63
N ARG A 38 -13.21 -2.79 19.02
CA ARG A 38 -13.13 -2.26 20.39
C ARG A 38 -14.30 -1.32 20.69
N ILE A 39 -14.64 -0.43 19.76
CA ILE A 39 -15.76 0.50 19.91
C ILE A 39 -17.09 -0.26 19.99
N SER A 40 -17.31 -1.26 19.14
CA SER A 40 -18.54 -2.06 19.16
C SER A 40 -18.71 -2.90 20.43
N ARG A 41 -17.61 -3.25 21.11
CA ARG A 41 -17.65 -3.93 22.41
C ARG A 41 -17.87 -2.99 23.59
N ILE A 42 -17.65 -1.68 23.42
CA ILE A 42 -18.03 -0.65 24.42
C ILE A 42 -19.52 -0.38 24.22
N ASP A 43 -20.34 -1.40 24.46
CA ASP A 43 -21.79 -1.29 24.54
C ASP A 43 -22.16 -0.85 25.97
N SER A 44 -21.55 0.25 26.40
CA SER A 44 -21.82 0.84 27.71
C SER A 44 -23.12 1.64 27.60
N PRO A 45 -24.22 1.24 28.27
CA PRO A 45 -25.40 2.08 28.33
C PRO A 45 -24.99 3.40 28.99
N ILE A 46 -25.13 4.51 28.26
CA ILE A 46 -24.87 5.82 28.83
C ILE A 46 -26.20 6.25 29.46
N GLU A 47 -26.25 6.25 30.80
CA GLU A 47 -27.43 6.68 31.53
C GLU A 47 -27.54 8.21 31.45
N VAL A 48 -28.42 8.69 30.57
CA VAL A 48 -28.78 10.10 30.49
C VAL A 48 -30.20 10.22 31.04
N HIS A 49 -30.37 10.92 32.17
CA HIS A 49 -31.67 11.12 32.83
C HIS A 49 -32.43 9.84 33.22
N GLY A 50 -31.73 8.80 33.71
CA GLY A 50 -32.39 7.59 34.25
C GLY A 50 -32.99 6.66 33.20
N GLN A 51 -32.61 6.84 31.92
CA GLN A 51 -32.88 5.88 30.85
C GLN A 51 -31.56 5.23 30.40
N GLU A 52 -31.51 3.90 30.42
CA GLU A 52 -30.42 3.13 29.83
C GLU A 52 -30.51 3.23 28.30
N LEU A 53 -29.75 4.16 27.72
CA LEU A 53 -29.60 4.26 26.27
C LEU A 53 -28.43 3.38 25.87
N THR A 54 -28.72 2.28 25.18
CA THR A 54 -27.71 1.47 24.47
C THR A 54 -26.98 2.37 23.48
N ALA A 55 -25.68 2.14 23.26
CA ALA A 55 -24.86 2.98 22.38
C ALA A 55 -25.46 3.13 20.96
N GLY A 56 -26.28 2.16 20.52
CA GLY A 56 -27.06 2.21 19.27
C GLY A 56 -28.17 3.26 19.22
N ALA A 57 -28.68 3.77 20.35
CA ALA A 57 -29.71 4.82 20.40
C ALA A 57 -29.15 6.24 20.14
N SER A 58 -27.82 6.40 20.13
CA SER A 58 -27.14 7.65 19.74
C SER A 58 -27.14 7.91 18.22
N GLY A 59 -27.62 6.95 17.41
CA GLY A 59 -27.67 7.07 15.94
C GLY A 59 -26.31 7.00 15.23
N GLY A 60 -25.21 6.79 15.96
CA GLY A 60 -23.86 6.70 15.40
C GLY A 60 -23.47 5.27 15.07
N SER A 61 -23.64 4.83 13.82
CA SER A 61 -22.92 3.64 13.33
C SER A 61 -21.47 4.02 13.02
N PHE A 62 -20.54 3.69 13.92
CA PHE A 62 -19.10 3.88 13.67
C PHE A 62 -18.58 2.78 12.71
N VAL A 63 -18.86 2.95 11.41
CA VAL A 63 -18.24 2.13 10.35
C VAL A 63 -16.97 2.85 9.91
N LEU A 64 -15.82 2.40 10.42
CA LEU A 64 -14.52 2.96 10.03
C LEU A 64 -14.04 2.38 8.70
N VAL A 65 -14.38 1.13 8.41
CA VAL A 65 -14.07 0.47 7.14
C VAL A 65 -15.30 -0.30 6.68
N GLY A 66 -15.71 -0.09 5.42
CA GLY A 66 -16.81 -0.85 4.83
C GLY A 66 -16.40 -2.30 4.55
N GLU A 67 -17.32 -3.25 4.67
CA GLU A 67 -17.07 -4.67 4.34
C GLU A 67 -16.54 -4.85 2.91
N ALA A 68 -17.09 -4.09 1.96
CA ALA A 68 -16.62 -4.11 0.58
C ALA A 68 -15.17 -3.62 0.44
N GLU A 69 -14.78 -2.59 1.18
CA GLU A 69 -13.42 -2.06 1.18
C GLU A 69 -12.43 -3.08 1.76
N LEU A 70 -12.80 -3.74 2.87
CA LEU A 70 -12.02 -4.84 3.46
C LEU A 70 -11.75 -5.96 2.45
N VAL A 71 -12.80 -6.43 1.77
CA VAL A 71 -12.71 -7.52 0.79
C VAL A 71 -11.84 -7.10 -0.39
N VAL A 72 -12.11 -5.92 -0.97
CA VAL A 72 -11.35 -5.41 -2.11
C VAL A 72 -9.88 -5.23 -1.75
N GLN A 73 -9.56 -4.62 -0.61
CA GLN A 73 -8.18 -4.37 -0.19
C GLN A 73 -7.43 -5.67 0.09
N THR A 74 -8.09 -6.65 0.70
CA THR A 74 -7.51 -7.99 0.98
C THR A 74 -7.21 -8.74 -0.32
N ILE A 75 -8.16 -8.77 -1.25
CA ILE A 75 -7.98 -9.42 -2.56
C ILE A 75 -6.85 -8.73 -3.33
N ALA A 76 -6.87 -7.40 -3.37
CA ALA A 76 -5.87 -6.61 -4.09
C ALA A 76 -4.46 -6.85 -3.53
N ALA A 77 -4.31 -6.87 -2.19
CA ALA A 77 -3.06 -7.21 -1.52
C ALA A 77 -2.57 -8.63 -1.87
N GLY A 78 -3.48 -9.61 -1.86
CA GLY A 78 -3.16 -11.00 -2.24
C GLY A 78 -2.68 -11.12 -3.69
N VAL A 79 -3.38 -10.48 -4.63
CA VAL A 79 -3.00 -10.45 -6.05
C VAL A 79 -1.63 -9.79 -6.22
N PHE A 80 -1.39 -8.65 -5.57
CA PHE A 80 -0.11 -7.97 -5.63
C PHE A 80 1.03 -8.85 -5.10
N LEU A 81 0.81 -9.56 -3.99
CA LEU A 81 1.79 -10.47 -3.41
C LEU A 81 2.15 -11.63 -4.36
N VAL A 82 1.16 -12.21 -5.03
CA VAL A 82 1.40 -13.24 -6.07
C VAL A 82 2.26 -12.69 -7.20
N ILE A 83 1.95 -11.48 -7.70
CA ILE A 83 2.73 -10.83 -8.75
C ILE A 83 4.15 -10.54 -8.27
N ALA A 84 4.32 -10.09 -7.03
CA ALA A 84 5.63 -9.84 -6.41
C ALA A 84 6.46 -11.14 -6.31
N ILE A 85 5.85 -12.26 -5.94
CA ILE A 85 6.50 -13.58 -5.88
C ILE A 85 6.91 -14.04 -7.29
N LEU A 86 6.05 -13.88 -8.29
CA LEU A 86 6.37 -14.21 -9.67
C LEU A 86 7.48 -13.31 -10.22
N ALA A 87 7.45 -12.02 -9.91
CA ALA A 87 8.48 -11.04 -10.27
C ALA A 87 9.82 -11.37 -9.61
N TRP A 88 9.79 -11.82 -8.35
CA TRP A 88 10.96 -12.31 -7.61
C TRP A 88 11.55 -13.57 -8.24
N ARG A 89 10.69 -14.46 -8.73
CA ARG A 89 11.10 -15.69 -9.42
C ARG A 89 11.63 -15.43 -10.83
N GLY A 90 11.31 -14.27 -11.43
CA GLY A 90 11.75 -13.87 -12.76
C GLY A 90 10.97 -14.51 -13.92
N HIS A 91 9.82 -15.14 -13.64
CA HIS A 91 9.02 -15.88 -14.62
C HIS A 91 7.54 -15.57 -14.41
N PRO A 92 6.71 -15.39 -15.46
CA PRO A 92 6.95 -15.56 -16.92
C PRO A 92 7.64 -14.38 -17.63
N ARG A 93 7.96 -14.51 -18.93
CA ARG A 93 8.68 -13.50 -19.75
C ARG A 93 8.03 -12.10 -19.75
N GLY A 94 6.73 -12.01 -19.45
CA GLY A 94 5.98 -10.74 -19.32
C GLY A 94 5.96 -10.13 -17.92
N ILE A 95 6.43 -10.84 -16.89
CA ILE A 95 6.25 -10.45 -15.49
C ILE A 95 6.89 -9.10 -15.16
N ARG A 96 7.96 -8.73 -15.88
CA ARG A 96 8.60 -7.43 -15.77
C ARG A 96 7.62 -6.31 -16.08
N ALA A 97 6.96 -6.38 -17.23
CA ALA A 97 5.99 -5.36 -17.66
C ALA A 97 4.79 -5.36 -16.72
N THR A 98 4.24 -6.55 -16.40
CA THR A 98 3.11 -6.67 -15.47
C THR A 98 3.40 -6.06 -14.10
N PHE A 99 4.55 -6.38 -13.49
CA PHE A 99 4.94 -5.83 -12.20
C PHE A 99 5.10 -4.31 -12.25
N THR A 100 5.78 -3.78 -13.28
CA THR A 100 5.92 -2.32 -13.46
C THR A 100 4.57 -1.63 -13.65
N THR A 101 3.68 -2.17 -14.49
CA THR A 101 2.35 -1.61 -14.71
C THR A 101 1.53 -1.60 -13.44
N VAL A 102 1.53 -2.71 -12.68
CA VAL A 102 0.77 -2.81 -11.42
C VAL A 102 1.32 -1.86 -10.37
N VAL A 103 2.65 -1.77 -10.21
CA VAL A 103 3.28 -0.80 -9.29
C VAL A 103 2.91 0.64 -9.66
N LEU A 104 2.89 0.99 -10.95
CA LEU A 104 2.49 2.32 -11.40
C LEU A 104 1.00 2.60 -11.19
N LEU A 105 0.14 1.61 -11.41
CA LEU A 105 -1.30 1.74 -11.15
C LEU A 105 -1.56 1.96 -9.65
N TYR A 106 -0.96 1.15 -8.79
CA TYR A 106 -1.05 1.31 -7.34
C TYR A 106 -0.54 2.69 -6.91
N ALA A 107 0.64 3.08 -7.38
CA ALA A 107 1.19 4.41 -7.09
C ALA A 107 0.24 5.53 -7.51
N GLY A 108 -0.33 5.45 -8.71
CA GLY A 108 -1.25 6.45 -9.24
C GLY A 108 -2.53 6.55 -8.41
N VAL A 109 -3.15 5.42 -8.07
CA VAL A 109 -4.36 5.37 -7.24
C VAL A 109 -4.06 5.89 -5.83
N THR A 110 -3.00 5.41 -5.17
CA THR A 110 -2.62 5.85 -3.82
C THR A 110 -2.26 7.34 -3.79
N ALA A 111 -1.53 7.84 -4.79
CA ALA A 111 -1.21 9.26 -4.89
C ALA A 111 -2.47 10.10 -5.11
N PHE A 112 -3.39 9.65 -5.98
CA PHE A 112 -4.65 10.35 -6.22
C PHE A 112 -5.52 10.44 -4.96
N VAL A 113 -5.71 9.32 -4.26
CA VAL A 113 -6.49 9.28 -3.01
C VAL A 113 -5.83 10.16 -1.94
N THR A 114 -4.52 10.02 -1.73
CA THR A 114 -3.77 10.83 -0.75
C THR A 114 -3.84 12.32 -1.08
N ALA A 115 -3.69 12.69 -2.35
CA ALA A 115 -3.79 14.08 -2.79
C ALA A 115 -5.21 14.65 -2.58
N ARG A 116 -6.25 13.87 -2.88
CA ARG A 116 -7.65 14.24 -2.62
C ARG A 116 -7.88 14.52 -1.14
N THR A 117 -7.34 13.69 -0.26
CA THR A 117 -7.44 13.88 1.20
C THR A 117 -6.70 15.14 1.66
N LEU A 118 -5.48 15.37 1.17
CA LEU A 118 -4.70 16.56 1.51
C LEU A 118 -5.31 17.87 1.00
N LEU A 119 -6.04 17.81 -0.11
CA LEU A 119 -6.71 18.96 -0.73
C LEU A 119 -8.14 19.17 -0.22
N ALA A 120 -8.71 18.22 0.53
CA ALA A 120 -10.00 18.41 1.17
C ALA A 120 -9.88 19.55 2.17
N ARG A 121 -10.78 20.54 2.09
CA ARG A 121 -10.77 21.68 3.01
C ARG A 121 -11.10 21.18 4.40
N SER A 122 -10.17 21.37 5.34
CA SER A 122 -10.44 21.23 6.77
C SER A 122 -11.48 22.29 7.16
N ASP A 123 -12.53 21.84 7.85
CA ASP A 123 -13.59 22.74 8.33
C ASP A 123 -12.97 23.80 9.25
N LEU A 124 -13.02 25.06 8.82
CA LEU A 124 -12.48 26.21 9.58
C LEU A 124 -13.10 26.36 10.98
N ASN A 125 -14.25 25.72 11.21
CA ASN A 125 -14.95 25.71 12.49
C ASN A 125 -14.47 24.63 13.47
N ALA A 126 -13.67 23.65 13.04
CA ALA A 126 -13.27 22.52 13.89
C ALA A 126 -12.03 22.80 14.76
N GLY A 127 -11.35 23.95 14.58
CA GLY A 127 -10.07 24.23 15.24
C GLY A 127 -8.93 23.38 14.65
N ILE A 128 -7.70 23.90 14.69
CA ILE A 128 -6.52 23.13 14.25
C ILE A 128 -6.03 22.32 15.45
N SER A 129 -6.25 21.01 15.45
CA SER A 129 -5.69 20.12 16.47
C SER A 129 -4.25 19.72 16.11
N SER A 130 -3.39 19.52 17.11
CA SER A 130 -2.04 18.98 16.91
C SER A 130 -2.05 17.59 16.26
N ALA A 131 -3.15 16.83 16.43
CA ALA A 131 -3.34 15.55 15.77
C ALA A 131 -3.53 15.69 14.26
N ASP A 132 -4.24 16.72 13.80
CA ASP A 132 -4.52 16.95 12.38
C ASP A 132 -3.23 17.31 11.62
N GLU A 133 -2.38 18.14 12.22
CA GLU A 133 -1.09 18.50 11.63
C GLU A 133 -0.14 17.30 11.57
N LEU A 134 -0.14 16.43 12.59
CA LEU A 134 0.64 15.18 12.58
C LEU A 134 0.17 14.25 11.44
N VAL A 135 -1.13 14.06 11.27
CA VAL A 135 -1.70 13.24 10.19
C VAL A 135 -1.35 13.84 8.83
N ARG A 136 -1.44 15.15 8.68
CA ARG A 136 -1.09 15.86 7.44
C ARG A 136 0.38 15.67 7.07
N GLN A 137 1.30 15.79 8.03
CA GLN A 137 2.72 15.53 7.81
C GLN A 137 2.99 14.07 7.42
N LEU A 138 2.30 13.13 8.06
CA LEU A 138 2.39 11.70 7.74
C LEU A 138 1.91 11.42 6.31
N LEU A 139 0.78 12.00 5.90
CA LEU A 139 0.23 11.89 4.55
C LEU A 139 1.18 12.49 3.49
N CYS A 140 1.85 13.60 3.79
CA CYS A 140 2.90 14.15 2.92
C CYS A 140 4.07 13.16 2.75
N GLY A 141 4.53 12.53 3.84
CA GLY A 141 5.57 11.50 3.78
C GLY A 141 5.14 10.27 2.95
N VAL A 142 3.90 9.82 3.13
CA VAL A 142 3.30 8.75 2.32
C VAL A 142 3.25 9.15 0.84
N LEU A 143 2.85 10.39 0.52
CA LEU A 143 2.80 10.87 -0.85
C LEU A 143 4.19 10.86 -1.50
N VAL A 144 5.21 11.38 -0.81
CA VAL A 144 6.60 11.41 -1.30
C VAL A 144 7.11 9.98 -1.56
N THR A 145 6.93 9.07 -0.61
CA THR A 145 7.35 7.67 -0.77
C THR A 145 6.59 6.94 -1.87
N THR A 146 5.29 7.21 -2.02
CA THR A 146 4.44 6.70 -3.10
C THR A 146 4.92 7.16 -4.48
N VAL A 147 5.64 8.28 -4.59
CA VAL A 147 6.24 8.73 -5.85
C VAL A 147 7.66 8.20 -6.04
N LEU A 148 8.49 8.22 -4.99
CA LEU A 148 9.90 7.83 -5.08
C LEU A 148 10.08 6.33 -5.33
N ILE A 149 9.30 5.47 -4.66
CA ILE A 149 9.39 4.02 -4.79
C ILE A 149 9.09 3.53 -6.22
N PRO A 150 7.95 3.86 -6.86
CA PRO A 150 7.70 3.44 -8.23
C PRO A 150 8.69 4.05 -9.22
N LEU A 151 9.18 5.28 -8.99
CA LEU A 151 10.23 5.87 -9.81
C LEU A 151 11.52 5.04 -9.73
N TYR A 152 11.93 4.64 -8.51
CA TYR A 152 13.06 3.73 -8.30
C TYR A 152 12.84 2.37 -8.98
N VAL A 153 11.63 1.80 -8.88
CA VAL A 153 11.26 0.53 -9.50
C VAL A 153 11.40 0.63 -11.03
N VAL A 154 10.81 1.64 -11.65
CA VAL A 154 10.89 1.86 -13.12
C VAL A 154 12.33 2.05 -13.55
N TRP A 155 13.08 2.91 -12.84
CA TRP A 155 14.47 3.19 -13.15
C TRP A 155 15.34 1.93 -13.06
N TYR A 156 15.19 1.13 -12.00
CA TYR A 156 16.01 -0.06 -11.78
C TYR A 156 15.65 -1.20 -12.74
N ILE A 157 14.35 -1.42 -12.98
CA ILE A 157 13.88 -2.44 -13.93
C ILE A 157 14.38 -2.16 -15.36
N ASN A 158 14.57 -0.89 -15.71
CA ASN A 158 15.11 -0.49 -17.00
C ASN A 158 16.63 -0.62 -17.13
N ARG A 159 17.38 -0.84 -16.04
CA ARG A 159 18.84 -1.06 -16.07
C ARG A 159 19.23 -2.44 -16.62
N ALA A 160 20.43 -2.51 -17.22
CA ALA A 160 20.96 -3.72 -17.85
C ALA A 160 20.93 -4.99 -16.96
N PRO A 161 21.27 -4.95 -15.66
CA PRO A 161 21.29 -6.16 -14.81
C PRO A 161 19.90 -6.77 -14.62
N ALA A 162 18.86 -5.94 -14.43
CA ALA A 162 17.48 -6.42 -14.30
C ALA A 162 16.97 -7.00 -15.62
N ARG A 163 17.31 -6.39 -16.76
CA ARG A 163 16.95 -6.92 -18.09
C ARG A 163 17.60 -8.27 -18.38
N ALA A 164 18.85 -8.48 -17.96
CA ALA A 164 19.54 -9.77 -18.09
C ALA A 164 18.86 -10.86 -17.26
N PHE A 165 18.46 -10.55 -16.02
CA PHE A 165 17.72 -11.48 -15.15
C PHE A 165 16.40 -11.96 -15.78
N TYR A 166 15.57 -11.05 -16.31
CA TYR A 166 14.29 -11.41 -16.91
C TYR A 166 14.38 -12.06 -18.30
N ARG A 167 15.46 -11.78 -19.05
CA ARG A 167 15.68 -12.40 -20.38
C ARG A 167 16.28 -13.80 -20.28
N GLY A 168 16.90 -14.16 -19.16
CA GLY A 168 17.58 -15.45 -18.99
C GLY A 168 18.85 -15.60 -19.83
N THR A 169 19.29 -14.55 -20.52
CA THR A 169 20.51 -14.50 -21.32
C THR A 169 21.57 -13.64 -20.62
N TYR A 170 22.77 -14.19 -20.46
CA TYR A 170 23.97 -13.35 -20.33
C TYR A 170 24.35 -12.80 -21.70
N ALA A 171 25.12 -11.70 -21.69
CA ALA A 171 25.93 -11.30 -22.82
C ALA A 171 26.79 -12.52 -23.25
N VAL A 172 26.51 -13.04 -24.43
CA VAL A 172 27.32 -14.07 -25.11
C VAL A 172 28.63 -13.46 -25.63
N GLU A 173 28.84 -12.16 -25.48
CA GLU A 173 29.93 -11.41 -26.09
C GLU A 173 30.80 -10.73 -25.03
N GLU A 174 31.82 -11.42 -24.52
CA GLU A 174 33.12 -10.77 -24.17
C GLU A 174 34.28 -11.73 -23.89
N LYS A 175 34.23 -13.01 -24.30
CA LYS A 175 35.41 -13.90 -24.25
C LYS A 175 35.50 -14.86 -25.45
N ALA A 176 35.08 -14.39 -26.63
CA ALA A 176 35.25 -15.10 -27.89
C ALA A 176 35.79 -14.19 -29.00
N ARG A 177 36.64 -13.23 -28.63
CA ARG A 177 37.59 -12.56 -29.53
C ARG A 177 38.91 -12.40 -28.80
#